data_AF-A0A090QM67-F1
#
_entry.id   AF-A0A090QM67-F1
#
_cell.length_a   1.000
_cell.length_b   1.000
_cell.length_c   1.000
_cell.angle_alpha   90.00
_cell.angle_beta   90.00
_cell.angle_gamma   90.00
#
_symmetry.space_group_name_H-M   'P 1'
#
loop_
_entity.id
_entity.type
_entity.pdbx_description
1 polymer ?
#
loop_
_entity_poly.entity_id
_entity_poly.type
_entity_poly.pdbx_seq_one_letter_code
_entity_poly.pdbx_strand_id
1 'polypeptide(L)'
;MSLDFLNPVHELAVAHAMLQPPATLGQTIKIHTEQDGMPDLHNVDLVIIGLLENRKDNNALIQVKTLDHIRRKLYELYPGNWTSTIADLGDVFPGETVEDTYFVVRQLTEFFS
;
A
#
# COMPACT_ATOMS: atom_id res chain seq x y z
N MET A 1 -14.81 6.55 5.90
CA MET A 1 -15.53 5.26 5.81
C MET A 1 -14.81 4.25 4.94
N SER A 2 -14.41 4.56 3.69
CA SER A 2 -13.64 3.61 2.84
C SER A 2 -12.14 3.58 3.16
N LEU A 3 -11.51 4.74 3.33
CA LEU A 3 -10.08 4.83 3.65
C LEU A 3 -9.75 4.34 5.07
N ASP A 4 -10.75 4.25 5.96
CA ASP A 4 -10.58 3.79 7.34
C ASP A 4 -10.24 2.29 7.42
N PHE A 5 -10.42 1.54 6.32
CA PHE A 5 -10.03 0.13 6.23
C PHE A 5 -8.53 -0.07 5.94
N LEU A 6 -7.83 1.01 5.62
CA LEU A 6 -6.41 0.96 5.29
C LEU A 6 -5.58 1.10 6.55
N ASN A 7 -4.68 0.13 6.75
CA ASN A 7 -3.67 0.18 7.79
C ASN A 7 -2.43 0.86 7.20
N PRO A 8 -1.76 1.74 7.96
CA PRO A 8 -0.55 2.40 7.49
C PRO A 8 0.55 1.40 7.13
N VAL A 9 1.46 1.83 6.26
CA VAL A 9 2.65 1.04 5.92
C VAL A 9 3.48 0.81 7.17
N HIS A 10 3.88 -0.45 7.40
CA HIS A 10 4.64 -0.86 8.57
C HIS A 10 5.95 -0.06 8.70
N GLU A 11 6.29 0.36 9.93
CA GLU A 11 7.42 1.26 10.20
C GLU A 11 8.75 0.78 9.60
N LEU A 12 9.00 -0.54 9.58
CA LEU A 12 10.23 -1.09 8.98
C LEU A 12 10.34 -0.82 7.46
N ALA A 13 9.22 -0.83 6.74
CA ALA A 13 9.21 -0.49 5.32
C ALA A 13 9.36 1.02 5.10
N VAL A 14 8.74 1.85 5.96
CA VAL A 14 8.90 3.30 5.97
C VAL A 14 10.36 3.68 6.25
N ALA A 15 10.97 3.11 7.29
CA ALA A 15 12.37 3.34 7.64
C ALA A 15 13.31 2.92 6.50
N HIS A 16 13.02 1.79 5.83
CA HIS A 16 13.79 1.39 4.65
C HIS A 16 13.66 2.42 3.52
N ALA A 17 12.47 2.97 3.28
CA ALA A 17 12.22 4.03 2.31
C ALA A 17 13.06 5.29 2.59
N MET A 18 13.07 5.74 3.85
CA MET A 18 13.84 6.91 4.31
C MET A 18 15.37 6.75 4.19
N LEU A 19 15.87 5.51 4.12
CA LEU A 19 17.28 5.22 3.91
C LEU A 19 17.66 5.12 2.42
N GLN A 20 16.69 5.20 1.49
CA GLN A 20 16.97 5.17 0.06
C GLN A 20 17.48 6.52 -0.47
N PRO A 21 18.17 6.54 -1.62
CA PRO A 21 18.57 7.79 -2.27
C PRO A 21 17.38 8.70 -2.61
N PRO A 22 17.52 10.05 -2.57
CA PRO A 22 16.39 10.98 -2.71
C PRO A 22 15.56 10.88 -3.99
N ALA A 23 16.10 10.29 -5.06
CA ALA A 23 15.43 10.15 -6.35
C ALA A 23 14.77 8.76 -6.54
N THR A 24 14.73 7.94 -5.51
CA THR A 24 14.03 6.65 -5.54
C THR A 24 12.56 6.81 -5.17
N LEU A 25 11.73 5.84 -5.57
CA LEU A 25 10.31 5.81 -5.24
C LEU A 25 10.08 5.93 -3.73
N GLY A 26 10.89 5.25 -2.90
CA GLY A 26 10.75 5.32 -1.44
C GLY A 26 10.88 6.73 -0.86
N GLN A 27 11.55 7.64 -1.55
CA GLN A 27 11.75 9.03 -1.12
C GLN A 27 10.84 10.03 -1.85
N THR A 28 10.26 9.66 -2.99
CA THR A 28 9.50 10.59 -3.84
C THR A 28 7.99 10.38 -3.80
N ILE A 29 7.53 9.18 -3.42
CA ILE A 29 6.08 8.90 -3.33
C ILE A 29 5.51 9.36 -2.00
N LYS A 30 4.19 9.57 -1.95
CA LYS A 30 3.47 9.80 -0.69
C LYS A 30 3.23 8.47 0.01
N ILE A 31 3.41 8.39 1.33
CA ILE A 31 3.23 7.13 2.08
C ILE A 31 2.30 7.40 3.27
N HIS A 32 1.28 6.55 3.42
CA HIS A 32 0.46 6.49 4.63
C HIS A 32 1.26 5.83 5.76
N THR A 33 1.61 6.60 6.78
CA THR A 33 2.42 6.14 7.93
C THR A 33 1.61 6.29 9.22
N GLU A 34 2.00 5.56 10.28
CA GLU A 34 1.39 5.74 11.61
C GLU A 34 1.64 7.15 12.17
N GLN A 35 2.81 7.73 11.87
CA GLN A 35 3.22 9.02 12.38
C GLN A 35 2.51 10.20 11.70
N ASP A 36 2.44 10.18 10.36
CA ASP A 36 1.93 11.30 9.56
C ASP A 36 0.49 11.09 9.08
N GLY A 37 -0.03 9.86 9.21
CA GLY A 37 -1.38 9.50 8.80
C GLY A 37 -1.56 9.42 7.29
N MET A 38 -2.81 9.47 6.84
CA MET A 38 -3.17 9.38 5.43
C MET A 38 -2.62 10.60 4.66
N PRO A 39 -1.87 10.41 3.57
CA PRO A 39 -1.34 11.53 2.80
C PRO A 39 -2.46 12.25 2.03
N ASP A 40 -2.18 13.50 1.65
CA ASP A 40 -3.07 14.22 0.74
C ASP A 40 -3.10 13.53 -0.64
N LEU A 41 -4.30 13.14 -1.07
CA LEU A 41 -4.52 12.42 -2.32
C LEU A 41 -4.81 13.35 -3.50
N HIS A 42 -4.78 14.67 -3.30
CA HIS A 42 -4.90 15.62 -4.42
C HIS A 42 -3.77 15.43 -5.44
N ASN A 43 -4.16 15.34 -6.72
CA ASN A 43 -3.28 15.13 -7.87
C ASN A 43 -2.42 13.85 -7.79
N VAL A 44 -2.88 12.81 -7.10
CA VAL A 44 -2.26 11.48 -7.16
C VAL A 44 -2.78 10.77 -8.41
N ASP A 45 -1.85 10.32 -9.26
CA ASP A 45 -2.14 9.60 -10.50
C ASP A 45 -2.23 8.08 -10.28
N LEU A 46 -1.50 7.57 -9.30
CA LEU A 46 -1.44 6.14 -8.99
C LEU A 46 -1.53 5.91 -7.48
N VAL A 47 -2.41 5.01 -7.07
CA VAL A 47 -2.52 4.53 -5.70
C VAL A 47 -2.07 3.08 -5.62
N ILE A 48 -1.26 2.78 -4.60
CA ILE A 48 -0.84 1.42 -4.25
C ILE A 48 -1.52 1.05 -2.94
N ILE A 49 -2.20 -0.10 -2.95
CA ILE A 49 -2.83 -0.70 -1.77
C ILE A 49 -2.39 -2.16 -1.73
N GLY A 50 -1.81 -2.58 -0.62
CA GLY A 50 -1.50 -3.99 -0.38
C GLY A 50 -2.71 -4.73 0.15
N LEU A 51 -2.90 -5.97 -0.30
CA LEU A 51 -4.00 -6.82 0.13
C LEU A 51 -3.43 -8.09 0.78
N LEU A 52 -3.62 -8.24 2.08
CA LEU A 52 -3.13 -9.41 2.83
C LEU A 52 -4.16 -10.56 2.80
N GLU A 53 -4.70 -10.86 1.63
CA GLU A 53 -5.75 -11.87 1.45
C GLU A 53 -5.29 -12.97 0.48
N ASN A 54 -5.19 -14.19 0.99
CA ASN A 54 -4.87 -15.36 0.19
C ASN A 54 -5.72 -16.59 0.55
N ARG A 55 -6.84 -16.43 1.26
CA ARG A 55 -7.71 -17.56 1.65
C ARG A 55 -8.35 -18.31 0.47
N LYS A 56 -8.38 -17.72 -0.73
CA LYS A 56 -8.85 -18.35 -1.98
C LYS A 56 -7.73 -18.88 -2.87
N ASP A 57 -6.48 -18.84 -2.41
CA ASP A 57 -5.38 -19.51 -3.10
C ASP A 57 -5.34 -20.99 -2.65
N ASN A 58 -5.64 -21.89 -3.59
CA ASN A 58 -5.66 -23.34 -3.34
C ASN A 58 -4.27 -23.90 -2.97
N ASN A 59 -3.20 -23.15 -3.24
CA ASN A 59 -1.82 -23.53 -2.93
C ASN A 59 -1.26 -22.79 -1.71
N ALA A 60 -2.03 -21.91 -1.07
CA ALA A 60 -1.56 -21.16 0.08
C ALA A 60 -1.37 -22.10 1.29
N LEU A 61 -0.11 -22.29 1.69
CA LEU A 61 0.23 -23.03 2.90
C LEU A 61 0.12 -22.17 4.17
N ILE A 62 0.31 -20.86 4.03
CA ILE A 62 0.36 -19.89 5.13
C ILE A 62 -0.32 -18.60 4.69
N GLN A 63 -0.98 -17.92 5.63
CA GLN A 63 -1.56 -16.61 5.40
C GLN A 63 -0.47 -15.55 5.14
N VAL A 64 -0.68 -14.68 4.15
CA VAL A 64 0.21 -13.52 3.93
C VAL A 64 0.08 -12.56 5.10
N LYS A 65 1.17 -12.29 5.80
CA LYS A 65 1.19 -11.40 6.97
C LYS A 65 1.72 -9.99 6.68
N THR A 66 2.46 -9.83 5.59
CA THR A 66 3.08 -8.56 5.22
C THR A 66 3.51 -8.57 3.76
N LEU A 67 3.45 -7.41 3.11
CA LEU A 67 3.97 -7.17 1.77
C LEU A 67 5.24 -6.28 1.80
N ASP A 68 5.83 -6.06 2.98
CA ASP A 68 6.95 -5.13 3.17
C ASP A 68 8.17 -5.52 2.36
N HIS A 69 8.40 -6.82 2.14
CA HIS A 69 9.49 -7.28 1.29
C HIS A 69 9.35 -6.79 -0.17
N ILE A 70 8.12 -6.72 -0.69
CA ILE A 70 7.81 -6.15 -2.00
C ILE A 70 8.00 -4.64 -1.95
N ARG A 71 7.44 -3.97 -0.93
CA ARG A 71 7.59 -2.51 -0.76
C ARG A 71 9.05 -2.08 -0.70
N ARG A 72 9.89 -2.78 0.07
CA ARG A 72 11.32 -2.48 0.18
C ARG A 72 12.00 -2.53 -1.19
N LYS A 73 11.66 -3.51 -2.03
CA LYS A 73 12.19 -3.58 -3.40
C LYS A 73 11.60 -2.54 -4.32
N LEU A 74 10.33 -2.22 -4.20
CA LEU A 74 9.70 -1.12 -4.94
C LEU A 74 10.36 0.23 -4.59
N TYR A 75 10.60 0.48 -3.30
CA TYR A 75 11.15 1.72 -2.79
C TYR A 75 12.61 1.95 -3.20
N GLU A 76 13.35 0.88 -3.50
CA GLU A 76 14.71 0.94 -4.07
C GLU A 76 14.73 1.40 -5.54
N LEU A 77 13.60 1.33 -6.25
CA LEU A 77 13.54 1.66 -7.69
C LEU A 77 13.58 3.17 -7.92
N TYR A 78 14.14 3.56 -9.06
CA TYR A 78 14.03 4.92 -9.58
C TYR A 78 12.82 5.02 -10.50
N PRO A 79 12.07 6.13 -10.50
CA PRO A 79 11.01 6.31 -11.48
C PRO A 79 11.62 6.35 -12.89
N GLY A 80 12.63 7.17 -13.16
CA GLY A 80 13.05 7.38 -14.55
C GLY A 80 12.15 8.43 -15.21
N ASN A 81 11.54 8.14 -16.37
CA ASN A 81 10.94 9.19 -17.21
C ASN A 81 9.44 9.49 -16.97
N TRP A 82 8.80 8.85 -15.99
CA TRP A 82 7.39 9.07 -15.67
C TRP A 82 7.27 10.17 -14.63
N THR A 83 6.24 11.01 -14.81
CA THR A 83 5.95 12.16 -13.95
C THR A 83 4.76 11.90 -13.03
N SER A 84 4.31 10.65 -12.95
CA SER A 84 3.12 10.28 -12.17
C SER A 84 3.38 10.45 -10.67
N THR A 85 2.45 11.11 -10.00
CA THR A 85 2.44 11.20 -8.54
C THR A 85 1.83 9.91 -7.98
N ILE A 86 2.55 9.25 -7.08
CA ILE A 86 2.14 7.96 -6.51
C ILE A 86 1.90 8.13 -5.01
N ALA A 87 0.91 7.40 -4.50
CA ALA A 87 0.72 7.21 -3.06
C ALA A 87 0.65 5.72 -2.71
N ASP A 88 1.44 5.27 -1.73
CA ASP A 88 1.23 3.97 -1.05
C ASP A 88 0.38 4.21 0.19
N LEU A 89 -0.83 3.65 0.19
CA LEU A 89 -1.82 3.86 1.25
C LEU A 89 -1.82 2.75 2.29
N GLY A 90 -0.87 1.82 2.21
CA GLY A 90 -0.72 0.72 3.14
C GLY A 90 -1.56 -0.50 2.79
N ASP A 91 -2.07 -1.18 3.80
CA ASP A 91 -2.59 -2.55 3.69
C ASP A 91 -4.06 -2.68 4.09
N VAL A 92 -4.79 -3.48 3.32
CA VAL A 92 -6.06 -4.08 3.74
C VAL A 92 -5.77 -5.44 4.37
N PHE A 93 -6.14 -5.57 5.64
CA PHE A 93 -6.10 -6.85 6.33
C PHE A 93 -7.30 -7.71 5.94
N PRO A 94 -7.15 -9.05 5.97
CA PRO A 94 -8.25 -9.94 5.68
C PRO A 94 -9.36 -9.76 6.71
N GLY A 95 -10.59 -9.59 6.23
CA GLY A 95 -11.78 -9.50 7.08
C GLY A 95 -12.13 -10.84 7.72
N GLU A 96 -13.16 -10.85 8.56
CA GLU A 96 -13.70 -12.08 9.18
C GLU A 96 -13.95 -13.16 8.11
N THR A 97 -14.57 -12.79 6.99
CA THR A 97 -14.79 -13.61 5.80
C THR A 97 -14.08 -13.05 4.57
N VAL A 98 -13.95 -13.86 3.51
CA VAL A 98 -13.37 -13.41 2.24
C VAL A 98 -14.27 -12.36 1.59
N GLU A 99 -15.57 -12.53 1.75
CA GLU A 99 -16.60 -11.61 1.27
C GLU A 99 -16.47 -10.22 1.90
N ASP A 100 -16.08 -10.14 3.18
CA ASP A 100 -15.78 -8.86 3.84
C ASP A 100 -14.59 -8.16 3.19
N THR A 101 -13.53 -8.92 2.87
CA THR A 101 -12.38 -8.38 2.14
C THR A 101 -12.79 -7.86 0.75
N TYR A 102 -13.65 -8.58 0.02
CA TYR A 102 -14.18 -8.12 -1.27
C TYR A 102 -15.02 -6.85 -1.15
N PHE A 103 -15.82 -6.73 -0.09
CA PHE A 103 -16.56 -5.51 0.19
C PHE A 103 -15.62 -4.31 0.37
N VAL A 104 -14.55 -4.45 1.17
CA VAL A 104 -13.55 -3.39 1.36
C VAL A 104 -12.88 -2.99 0.05
N VAL A 105 -12.41 -3.97 -0.74
CA VAL A 105 -11.78 -3.71 -2.04
C VAL A 105 -12.74 -2.98 -2.98
N ARG A 106 -14.02 -3.37 -3.00
CA ARG A 106 -15.06 -2.69 -3.78
C ARG A 106 -15.25 -1.24 -3.32
N GLN A 107 -15.34 -0.98 -2.02
CA GLN A 107 -15.48 0.38 -1.49
C GLN A 107 -14.27 1.26 -1.81
N LEU A 108 -13.06 0.70 -1.77
CA LEU A 108 -11.84 1.42 -2.13
C LEU A 108 -11.80 1.75 -3.63
N THR A 109 -12.14 0.78 -4.49
CA THR A 109 -12.17 1.02 -5.94
C THR A 109 -13.25 2.02 -6.36
N GLU A 110 -14.44 1.98 -5.76
CA GLU A 110 -15.50 2.98 -5.97
C GLU A 110 -15.11 4.38 -5.46
N PHE A 111 -14.24 4.47 -4.44
CA PHE A 111 -13.75 5.76 -3.94
C PHE A 111 -12.76 6.44 -4.91
N PHE A 112 -11.97 5.66 -5.64
CA PHE A 112 -10.95 6.15 -6.57
C PHE A 112 -11.40 6.22 -8.04
N SER A 113 -12.62 5.78 -8.35
CA SER A 113 -13.23 5.84 -9.69
C SER A 113 -13.90 7.18 -9.98
#